data_AF-A0A0G0DTQ9-F1
#
_entry.id   AF-A0A0G0DTQ9-F1
#
_cell.length_a   1.000
_cell.length_b   1.000
_cell.length_c   1.000
_cell.angle_alpha   90.00
_cell.angle_beta   90.00
_cell.angle_gamma   90.00
#
_symmetry.space_group_name_H-M   'P 1'
#
loop_
_entity.id
_entity.type
_entity.pdbx_description
1 polymer ?
#
loop_
_entity_poly.entity_id
_entity_poly.type
_entity_poly.pdbx_seq_one_letter_code
_entity_poly.pdbx_strand_id
1 'polypeptide(L)'
;MSNQKFILIFLAVSIIISFSFLAFSERKQHDIKDGWFLYFNNIKDSSTDFTIENYSSNSNFSWELIVNEETISKKNIQVLKGNKENVKINSPLNGTQIKIKVYHAKEIKEIYKNFAQ
;
A
#
# COMPACT_ATOMS: atom_id res chain seq x y z
N MET A 1 11.44 -53.25 -3.45
CA MET A 1 12.10 -52.06 -4.03
C MET A 1 12.93 -51.40 -2.94
N SER A 2 14.24 -51.20 -3.14
CA SER A 2 15.14 -50.60 -2.13
C SER A 2 14.57 -49.27 -1.62
N ASN A 3 14.54 -49.08 -0.29
CA ASN A 3 14.02 -47.89 0.40
C ASN A 3 14.52 -46.57 -0.21
N GLN A 4 15.71 -46.59 -0.80
CA GLN A 4 16.29 -45.45 -1.53
C GLN A 4 15.44 -44.99 -2.71
N LYS A 5 14.88 -45.92 -3.50
CA LYS A 5 14.00 -45.60 -4.64
C LYS A 5 12.69 -44.96 -4.16
N PHE A 6 12.16 -45.42 -3.02
CA PHE A 6 10.97 -44.85 -2.41
C PHE A 6 11.21 -43.42 -1.91
N ILE A 7 12.34 -43.18 -1.24
CA ILE A 7 12.74 -41.84 -0.78
C ILE A 7 12.89 -40.88 -1.96
N LEU A 8 13.55 -41.32 -3.05
CA LEU A 8 13.72 -40.51 -4.27
C LEU A 8 12.39 -40.13 -4.91
N ILE A 9 11.44 -41.08 -5.01
CA ILE A 9 10.11 -40.83 -5.56
C ILE A 9 9.34 -39.86 -4.67
N PHE A 10 9.37 -40.07 -3.34
CA PHE A 10 8.71 -39.19 -2.39
C PHE A 10 9.25 -37.75 -2.50
N LEU A 11 10.58 -37.60 -2.56
CA LEU A 11 11.22 -36.29 -2.71
C LEU A 11 10.79 -35.59 -4.01
N ALA A 12 10.78 -36.33 -5.12
CA ALA A 12 10.34 -35.78 -6.41
C ALA A 12 8.89 -35.30 -6.37
N VAL A 13 8.00 -36.08 -5.75
CA VAL A 13 6.58 -35.72 -5.57
C VAL A 13 6.44 -34.49 -4.66
N SER A 14 7.15 -34.46 -3.53
CA SER A 14 7.14 -33.29 -2.63
C SER A 14 7.60 -32.02 -3.34
N ILE A 15 8.67 -32.09 -4.14
CA ILE A 15 9.18 -30.95 -4.91
C ILE A 15 8.12 -30.44 -5.90
N ILE A 16 7.46 -31.34 -6.64
CA ILE A 16 6.41 -30.97 -7.61
C ILE A 16 5.22 -30.30 -6.90
N ILE A 17 4.81 -30.82 -5.74
CA ILE A 17 3.73 -30.24 -4.95
C ILE A 17 4.12 -28.85 -4.45
N SER A 18 5.35 -28.69 -3.94
CA SER A 18 5.85 -27.39 -3.46
C SER A 18 5.89 -26.34 -4.57
N PHE A 19 6.41 -26.67 -5.75
CA PHE A 19 6.42 -25.74 -6.88
C PHE A 19 5.01 -25.41 -7.38
N SER A 20 4.12 -26.41 -7.42
CA SER A 20 2.72 -26.21 -7.82
C SER A 20 1.98 -25.29 -6.84
N PHE A 21 2.20 -25.48 -5.54
CA PHE A 21 1.64 -24.63 -4.48
C PHE A 21 2.20 -23.21 -4.55
N LEU A 22 3.51 -23.05 -4.79
CA LEU A 22 4.14 -21.76 -4.96
C LEU A 22 3.55 -21.00 -6.15
N ALA A 23 3.47 -21.65 -7.33
CA ALA A 23 2.91 -21.06 -8.53
C ALA A 23 1.43 -20.66 -8.37
N PHE A 24 0.64 -21.46 -7.64
CA PHE A 24 -0.74 -21.11 -7.29
C PHE A 24 -0.82 -19.88 -6.37
N SER A 25 0.02 -19.84 -5.34
CA SER A 25 0.10 -18.71 -4.41
C SER A 25 0.53 -17.42 -5.11
N GLU A 26 1.54 -17.48 -5.98
CA GLU A 26 2.02 -16.33 -6.75
C GLU A 26 0.94 -15.76 -7.67
N ARG A 27 0.20 -16.61 -8.39
CA ARG A 27 -0.92 -16.16 -9.24
C ARG A 27 -1.97 -15.39 -8.43
N LYS A 28 -2.30 -15.87 -7.24
CA LYS A 28 -3.25 -15.21 -6.34
C LYS A 28 -2.73 -13.87 -5.79
N GLN A 29 -1.41 -13.70 -5.70
CA GLN A 29 -0.77 -12.46 -5.24
C GLN A 29 -0.55 -11.46 -6.38
N HIS A 30 -0.39 -11.93 -7.61
CA HIS A 30 -0.09 -11.07 -8.77
C HIS A 30 -1.32 -10.41 -9.39
N ASP A 31 -2.53 -10.94 -9.16
CA ASP A 31 -3.75 -10.19 -9.42
C ASP A 31 -3.81 -9.00 -8.47
N ILE A 32 -3.29 -7.86 -8.93
CA ILE A 32 -3.42 -6.58 -8.24
C ILE A 32 -4.92 -6.30 -8.16
N LYS A 33 -5.49 -6.58 -6.98
CA LYS A 33 -6.91 -6.39 -6.72
C LYS A 33 -7.29 -4.94 -7.01
N ASP A 34 -8.46 -4.77 -7.63
CA ASP A 34 -9.12 -3.47 -7.78
C ASP A 34 -9.09 -2.75 -6.43
N GLY A 35 -8.42 -1.59 -6.37
CA GLY A 35 -8.09 -0.92 -5.12
C GLY A 35 -7.09 0.20 -5.29
N TRP A 36 -6.63 0.75 -4.16
CA TRP A 36 -5.67 1.86 -4.13
C TRP A 36 -4.81 1.79 -2.88
N PHE A 37 -3.65 2.41 -2.90
CA PHE A 37 -2.70 2.44 -1.79
C PHE A 37 -2.42 3.88 -1.36
N LEU A 38 -2.14 4.03 -0.07
CA LEU A 38 -1.80 5.29 0.57
C LEU A 38 -0.61 5.05 1.50
N TYR A 39 0.47 5.80 1.31
CA TYR A 39 1.69 5.66 2.11
C TYR A 39 2.52 6.93 2.10
N PHE A 40 3.32 7.14 3.15
CA PHE A 40 4.33 8.21 3.18
C PHE A 40 5.46 7.89 2.20
N ASN A 41 5.99 8.92 1.54
CA ASN A 41 7.11 8.77 0.62
C ASN A 41 8.38 8.38 1.38
N ASN A 42 8.55 8.90 2.59
CA ASN A 42 9.63 8.55 3.48
C ASN A 42 9.14 8.48 4.93
N ILE A 43 9.36 7.34 5.57
CA ILE A 43 8.95 7.09 6.95
C ILE A 43 9.98 7.67 7.93
N LYS A 44 11.25 7.78 7.53
CA LYS A 44 12.38 8.10 8.42
C LYS A 44 12.66 9.59 8.59
N ASP A 45 12.32 10.41 7.59
CA ASP A 45 12.56 11.85 7.65
C ASP A 45 11.38 12.59 8.30
N SER A 46 11.48 13.92 8.39
CA SER A 46 10.39 14.76 8.86
C SER A 46 9.36 15.11 7.78
N SER A 47 9.54 14.64 6.53
CA SER A 47 8.64 14.97 5.43
C SER A 47 7.27 14.32 5.63
N THR A 48 6.22 15.03 5.24
CA THR A 48 4.84 14.54 5.28
C THR A 48 4.29 14.32 3.88
N ASP A 49 5.19 14.27 2.90
CA ASP A 49 4.84 13.91 1.53
C ASP A 49 4.33 12.48 1.49
N PHE A 50 3.27 12.27 0.71
CA PHE A 50 2.61 10.98 0.59
C PHE A 50 2.25 10.67 -0.85
N THR A 51 2.05 9.38 -1.11
CA THR A 51 1.66 8.86 -2.41
C THR A 51 0.26 8.27 -2.32
N ILE A 52 -0.54 8.58 -3.33
CA ILE A 52 -1.77 7.83 -3.65
C ILE A 52 -1.48 7.03 -4.91
N GLU A 53 -1.65 5.72 -4.86
CA GLU A 53 -1.45 4.83 -6.00
C GLU A 53 -2.76 4.11 -6.32
N ASN A 54 -3.26 4.24 -7.53
CA ASN A 54 -4.60 3.79 -7.89
C ASN A 54 -4.56 2.63 -8.86
N TYR A 55 -5.13 1.49 -8.48
CA TYR A 55 -5.39 0.35 -9.35
C TYR A 55 -6.88 0.18 -9.67
N SER A 56 -7.72 1.09 -9.18
CA SER A 56 -9.16 1.06 -9.37
C SER A 56 -9.62 1.81 -10.61
N SER A 57 -10.87 1.57 -11.01
CA SER A 57 -11.51 2.26 -12.13
C SER A 57 -11.87 3.72 -11.85
N ASN A 58 -12.07 4.09 -10.58
CA ASN A 58 -12.40 5.46 -10.20
C ASN A 58 -11.10 6.27 -9.98
N SER A 59 -11.00 7.42 -10.65
CA SER A 59 -9.80 8.26 -10.61
C SER A 59 -9.91 9.45 -9.65
N ASN A 60 -11.07 9.69 -9.04
CA ASN A 60 -11.29 10.87 -8.22
C ASN A 60 -10.97 10.58 -6.75
N PHE A 61 -10.02 11.34 -6.21
CA PHE A 61 -9.63 11.29 -4.82
C PHE A 61 -9.79 12.68 -4.20
N SER A 62 -10.05 12.71 -2.89
CA SER A 62 -9.89 13.93 -2.09
C SER A 62 -9.08 13.60 -0.86
N TRP A 63 -8.29 14.54 -0.37
CA TRP A 63 -7.47 14.33 0.80
C TRP A 63 -7.55 15.51 1.75
N GLU A 64 -7.38 15.20 3.03
CA GLU A 64 -7.32 16.13 4.15
C GLU A 64 -6.03 15.89 4.92
N LEU A 65 -5.29 16.98 5.16
CA LEU A 65 -4.16 17.01 6.08
C LEU A 65 -4.63 17.56 7.41
N ILE A 66 -4.48 16.76 8.44
CA ILE A 66 -4.90 17.05 9.80
C ILE A 66 -3.65 17.07 10.69
N VAL A 67 -3.48 18.14 11.45
CA VAL A 67 -2.37 18.32 12.40
C VAL A 67 -2.96 18.67 13.75
N ASN A 68 -2.61 17.90 14.79
CA ASN A 68 -3.17 18.08 16.15
C ASN A 68 -4.71 18.20 16.16
N GLU A 69 -5.39 17.31 15.43
CA GLU A 69 -6.87 17.27 15.27
C GLU A 69 -7.50 18.40 14.42
N GLU A 70 -6.72 19.40 14.00
CA GLU A 70 -7.20 20.47 13.12
C GLU A 70 -6.93 20.17 11.65
N THR A 71 -7.93 20.39 10.78
CA THR A 71 -7.75 20.24 9.33
C THR A 71 -7.05 21.48 8.77
N ILE A 72 -5.81 21.31 8.32
CA ILE A 72 -4.96 22.40 7.81
C ILE A 72 -5.11 22.58 6.29
N SER A 73 -5.36 21.50 5.55
CA SER A 73 -5.52 21.55 4.10
C SER A 73 -6.46 20.46 3.61
N LYS A 74 -7.25 20.79 2.59
CA LYS A 74 -8.10 19.84 1.86
C LYS A 74 -8.01 20.11 0.37
N LYS A 75 -7.78 19.06 -0.43
CA LYS A 75 -7.73 19.18 -1.90
C LYS A 75 -8.30 17.94 -2.57
N ASN A 76 -8.77 18.14 -3.80
CA ASN A 76 -9.13 17.06 -4.71
C ASN A 76 -7.93 16.78 -5.64
N ILE A 77 -7.77 15.52 -6.01
CA ILE A 77 -6.73 15.09 -6.94
C ILE A 77 -7.27 13.96 -7.80
N GLN A 78 -6.85 13.95 -9.07
CA GLN A 78 -7.15 12.86 -9.97
C GLN A 78 -5.94 11.93 -10.07
N VAL A 79 -6.13 10.63 -9.82
CA VAL A 79 -5.11 9.59 -9.98
C VAL A 79 -5.68 8.53 -10.91
N LEU A 80 -5.19 8.45 -12.13
CA LEU A 80 -5.69 7.49 -13.12
C LEU A 80 -5.36 6.03 -12.71
N LYS A 81 -6.12 5.08 -13.24
CA LYS A 81 -5.88 3.65 -13.01
C LYS A 81 -4.47 3.26 -13.49
N GLY A 82 -3.72 2.55 -12.65
CA GLY A 82 -2.34 2.16 -12.86
C GLY A 82 -1.31 3.25 -12.54
N ASN A 83 -1.73 4.45 -12.16
CA ASN A 83 -0.84 5.57 -11.87
C ASN A 83 -0.73 5.83 -10.36
N LYS A 84 0.29 6.62 -10.02
CA LYS A 84 0.51 7.16 -8.68
C LYS A 84 0.71 8.67 -8.74
N GLU A 85 0.24 9.35 -7.71
CA GLU A 85 0.45 10.78 -7.52
C GLU A 85 1.17 11.05 -6.20
N ASN A 86 2.23 11.86 -6.29
CA ASN A 86 3.02 12.29 -5.14
C ASN A 86 2.51 13.66 -4.68
N VAL A 87 1.89 13.70 -3.50
CA VAL A 87 1.42 14.94 -2.89
C VAL A 87 2.53 15.51 -2.02
N LYS A 88 3.08 16.66 -2.45
CA LYS A 88 4.07 17.42 -1.68
C LYS A 88 3.39 18.37 -0.71
N ILE A 89 3.80 18.34 0.55
CA ILE A 89 3.34 19.25 1.58
C ILE A 89 4.41 20.31 1.83
N ASN A 90 4.25 21.47 1.19
CA ASN A 90 5.25 22.54 1.20
C ASN A 90 5.19 23.45 2.45
N SER A 91 4.35 23.13 3.44
CA SER A 91 4.17 23.96 4.63
C SER A 91 4.93 23.35 5.81
N PRO A 92 5.67 24.13 6.60
CA PRO A 92 6.18 23.66 7.88
C PRO A 92 5.01 23.31 8.79
N LEU A 93 4.97 22.06 9.26
CA LEU A 93 3.90 21.57 10.12
C LEU A 93 4.41 21.52 11.56
N ASN A 94 3.88 22.39 12.40
CA ASN A 94 4.18 22.41 13.83
C ASN A 94 3.16 21.52 14.54
N GLY A 95 3.46 20.23 14.67
CA GLY A 95 2.59 19.29 15.37
C GLY A 95 3.30 18.04 15.82
N THR A 96 2.78 17.44 16.88
CA THR A 96 3.28 16.17 17.40
C THR A 96 2.70 14.99 16.62
N GLN A 97 1.53 15.19 16.00
CA GLN A 97 0.86 14.18 15.20
C GLN A 97 0.30 14.77 13.90
N ILE A 98 0.56 14.05 12.82
CA ILE A 98 0.06 14.33 11.49
C ILE A 98 -0.77 13.14 11.02
N LYS A 99 -1.97 13.42 10.56
CA LYS A 99 -2.91 12.47 9.97
C LYS A 99 -3.24 12.93 8.55
N ILE A 100 -3.07 12.04 7.58
CA ILE A 100 -3.55 12.22 6.22
C ILE A 100 -4.73 11.29 6.02
N LYS A 101 -5.85 11.86 5.62
CA LYS A 101 -7.09 11.13 5.33
C LYS A 101 -7.42 11.29 3.85
N VAL A 102 -7.51 10.18 3.13
CA VAL A 102 -7.84 10.15 1.71
C VAL A 102 -9.18 9.46 1.50
N TYR A 103 -10.04 10.09 0.72
CA TYR A 103 -11.37 9.63 0.37
C TYR A 103 -11.38 9.20 -1.10
N HIS A 104 -11.94 8.02 -1.35
CA HIS A 104 -12.09 7.45 -2.69
C HIS A 104 -13.43 6.73 -2.80
N ALA A 105 -14.35 7.25 -3.61
CA ALA A 105 -15.73 6.76 -3.71
C ALA A 105 -16.44 6.66 -2.33
N LYS A 106 -16.55 5.45 -1.77
CA LYS A 106 -17.13 5.16 -0.45
C LYS A 106 -16.10 4.72 0.58
N GLU A 107 -14.84 4.61 0.18
CA GLU A 107 -13.73 4.18 1.02
C GLU A 107 -12.93 5.37 1.54
N ILE A 108 -12.36 5.18 2.73
CA ILE A 108 -11.48 6.13 3.38
C ILE A 108 -10.26 5.36 3.86
N LYS A 109 -9.07 5.85 3.58
CA LYS A 109 -7.82 5.38 4.21
C LYS A 109 -7.11 6.51 4.90
N GLU A 110 -6.41 6.14 5.95
CA GLU A 110 -5.74 7.07 6.84
C GLU A 110 -4.32 6.59 7.10
N ILE A 111 -3.37 7.51 7.06
CA ILE A 111 -1.98 7.27 7.47
C ILE A 111 -1.57 8.32 8.49
N TYR A 112 -0.71 7.91 9.41
CA TYR A 112 -0.34 8.68 10.58
C TYR A 112 1.17 8.77 10.71
N LYS A 113 1.67 9.94 11.07
CA LYS A 113 3.06 10.17 11.42
C LYS A 113 3.12 10.95 12.73
N ASN A 114 3.76 10.35 13.73
CA ASN A 114 3.99 10.99 15.01
C ASN A 114 5.45 11.44 15.05
N PHE A 115 5.70 12.68 15.48
CA PHE A 115 7.05 13.19 15.68
C PHE A 115 7.35 13.11 17.18
N ALA A 116 8.49 12.52 17.53
CA ALA A 116 8.98 12.57 18.90
C ALA A 116 9.27 14.05 19.25
N GLN A 117 8.81 14.48 20.42
CA GLN A 117 9.17 15.78 20.99
C GLN A 117 10.63 15.78 21.45
#